data_AF-A0A915B648-F1
#
_entry.id   AF-A0A915B648-F1
#
_cell.length_a   1.000
_cell.length_b   1.000
_cell.length_c   1.000
_cell.angle_alpha   90.00
_cell.angle_beta   90.00
_cell.angle_gamma   90.00
#
_symmetry.space_group_name_H-M   'P 1'
#
loop_
_entity.id
_entity.type
_entity.pdbx_description
1 polymer ?
#
loop_
_entity_poly.entity_id
_entity_poly.type
_entity_poly.pdbx_seq_one_letter_code
_entity_poly.pdbx_strand_id
1 'polypeptide(L)'
;MSGTKIFRSTCECDARNERITQVLHWSNFPCEDELQITFKFIFPFACLLDEELQAIVRNAVEAYSWQYNYQWSHGVLLKYDSVRIGVTQHGDNILEISGRIDIADLEDYSNGSPMRYVWPYLSLVVDIALKFFDKFSMPFQSTDMESNEHGANSIDAFVDRFLDETLDEVLTR
;
A
#
# COMPACT_ATOMS: atom_id res chain seq x y z
N MET A 1 -11.37 -36.06 1.82
CA MET A 1 -11.05 -35.41 3.11
C MET A 1 -9.76 -34.63 2.92
N SER A 2 -9.87 -33.33 2.65
CA SER A 2 -8.74 -32.45 2.35
C SER A 2 -8.39 -31.66 3.62
N GLY A 3 -7.14 -31.78 4.07
CA GLY A 3 -6.67 -31.17 5.31
C GLY A 3 -6.04 -29.81 5.06
N THR A 4 -6.57 -28.78 5.72
CA THR A 4 -5.96 -27.45 5.81
C THR A 4 -4.74 -27.52 6.73
N LYS A 5 -3.54 -27.24 6.19
CA LYS A 5 -2.33 -27.01 7.00
C LYS A 5 -2.21 -25.52 7.32
N ILE A 6 -2.38 -25.18 8.59
CA ILE A 6 -2.03 -23.87 9.13
C ILE A 6 -0.53 -23.89 9.44
N PHE A 7 0.26 -23.06 8.75
CA PHE A 7 1.66 -22.83 9.12
C PHE A 7 1.70 -21.73 10.18
N ARG A 8 2.02 -22.10 11.43
CA ARG A 8 2.53 -21.15 12.43
C ARG A 8 4.05 -21.15 12.33
N SER A 9 4.61 -20.07 11.80
CA SER A 9 6.03 -19.75 12.00
C SER A 9 6.11 -18.86 13.24
N THR A 10 6.62 -19.40 14.34
CA THR A 10 6.99 -18.59 15.51
C THR A 10 8.29 -17.86 15.18
N CYS A 11 8.22 -16.54 14.99
CA CYS A 11 9.41 -15.70 15.02
C CYS A 11 9.81 -15.50 16.48
N GLU A 12 10.93 -16.09 16.89
CA GLU A 12 11.60 -15.72 18.13
C GLU A 12 12.18 -14.32 17.96
N CYS A 13 11.54 -13.34 18.59
CA CYS A 13 12.06 -11.98 18.74
C CYS A 13 13.07 -11.99 19.90
N ASP A 14 14.36 -11.92 19.58
CA ASP A 14 15.44 -11.84 20.57
C ASP A 14 15.44 -10.43 21.21
N ALA A 15 14.92 -10.34 22.44
CA ALA A 15 14.56 -9.13 23.19
C ALA A 15 15.74 -8.20 23.60
N ARG A 16 16.93 -8.36 23.00
CA ARG A 16 18.12 -7.54 23.31
C ARG A 16 18.53 -6.59 22.19
N ASN A 17 17.87 -6.63 21.03
CA ASN A 17 18.18 -5.78 19.88
C ASN A 17 17.02 -4.85 19.45
N GLU A 18 16.01 -4.68 20.30
CA GLU A 18 14.72 -4.06 19.96
C GLU A 18 14.78 -2.57 19.58
N ARG A 19 15.82 -1.82 19.99
CA ARG A 19 15.88 -0.38 19.68
C ARG A 19 16.40 -0.02 18.29
N ILE A 20 17.12 -0.92 17.62
CA ILE A 20 17.70 -0.64 16.30
C ILE A 20 16.84 -1.23 15.18
N THR A 21 16.09 -2.30 15.45
CA THR A 21 15.27 -3.00 14.45
C THR A 21 13.88 -2.39 14.22
N GLN A 22 13.34 -1.62 15.18
CA GLN A 22 12.03 -0.96 15.02
C GLN A 22 12.01 0.09 13.89
N VAL A 23 13.16 0.66 13.54
CA VAL A 23 13.24 1.74 12.53
C VAL A 23 13.14 1.21 11.09
N LEU A 24 13.40 -0.08 10.87
CA LEU A 24 13.50 -0.67 9.53
C LEU A 24 12.66 -1.94 9.30
N HIS A 25 11.68 -2.22 10.17
CA HIS A 25 10.84 -3.41 10.02
C HIS A 25 9.74 -3.17 8.97
N TRP A 26 10.12 -3.21 7.69
CA TRP A 26 9.16 -3.42 6.61
C TRP A 26 9.27 -4.87 6.14
N SER A 27 8.32 -5.70 6.58
CA SER A 27 8.20 -7.10 6.16
C SER A 27 6.95 -7.29 5.31
N ASN A 28 6.76 -8.45 4.67
CA ASN A 28 5.55 -8.71 3.87
C ASN A 28 4.26 -8.76 4.72
N PHE A 29 4.39 -8.89 6.05
CA PHE A 29 3.25 -8.99 6.95
C PHE A 29 3.28 -7.85 7.99
N PRO A 30 2.12 -7.28 8.35
CA PRO A 30 2.03 -6.37 9.47
C PRO A 30 2.37 -7.10 10.78
N CYS A 31 2.91 -6.36 11.76
CA CYS A 31 2.99 -6.82 13.15
C CYS A 31 1.59 -6.95 13.78
N GLU A 32 1.48 -7.59 14.95
CA GLU A 32 0.18 -7.83 15.62
C GLU A 32 -0.62 -6.54 15.88
N ASP A 33 0.07 -5.44 16.17
CA ASP A 33 -0.53 -4.13 16.42
C ASP A 33 -0.52 -3.22 15.17
N GLU A 34 -0.15 -3.72 13.99
CA GLU A 34 -0.19 -2.94 12.75
C GLU A 34 -1.44 -3.26 11.91
N LEU A 35 -2.07 -2.21 11.39
CA LEU A 35 -3.09 -2.35 10.34
C LEU A 35 -2.47 -2.03 8.98
N GLN A 36 -2.83 -2.81 7.96
CA GLN A 36 -2.35 -2.63 6.59
C GLN A 36 -3.51 -2.63 5.59
N ILE A 37 -3.45 -1.70 4.63
CA ILE A 37 -4.19 -1.78 3.36
C ILE A 37 -3.17 -1.93 2.24
N THR A 38 -3.48 -2.79 1.26
CA THR A 38 -2.59 -3.09 0.13
C THR A 38 -3.34 -3.05 -1.19
N PHE A 39 -2.80 -2.30 -2.14
CA PHE A 39 -3.18 -2.31 -3.54
C PHE A 39 -2.14 -3.08 -4.34
N LYS A 40 -2.61 -4.11 -5.05
CA LYS A 40 -1.75 -4.97 -5.86
C LYS A 40 -2.12 -4.86 -7.33
N PHE A 41 -1.20 -4.31 -8.11
CA PHE A 41 -1.31 -4.22 -9.57
C PHE A 41 -0.57 -5.40 -10.17
N ILE A 42 -1.27 -6.19 -10.97
CA ILE A 42 -0.71 -7.37 -11.64
C ILE A 42 -0.70 -7.11 -13.13
N PHE A 43 0.49 -7.13 -13.71
CA PHE A 43 0.73 -6.96 -15.13
C PHE A 43 0.74 -8.34 -15.82
N PRO A 44 -0.14 -8.60 -16.81
CA PRO A 44 -0.21 -9.90 -17.48
C PRO A 44 1.05 -10.28 -18.25
N PHE A 45 1.83 -9.27 -18.66
CA PHE A 45 3.12 -9.41 -19.31
C PHE A 45 4.15 -8.72 -18.42
N ALA A 46 5.37 -9.26 -18.31
CA ALA A 46 6.45 -8.67 -17.52
C ALA A 46 6.83 -7.28 -18.06
N CYS A 47 6.10 -6.27 -17.61
CA CYS A 47 6.11 -4.91 -18.16
C CYS A 47 6.24 -3.85 -17.08
N LEU A 48 6.72 -4.23 -15.88
CA LEU A 48 7.22 -3.27 -14.93
C LEU A 48 8.74 -3.38 -14.89
N LEU A 49 9.38 -2.62 -15.76
CA LEU A 49 10.82 -2.46 -15.81
C LEU A 49 11.31 -1.61 -14.63
N ASP A 50 12.58 -1.78 -14.26
CA ASP A 50 13.21 -1.02 -13.17
C ASP A 50 13.06 0.50 -13.37
N GLU A 51 13.18 0.99 -14.61
CA GLU A 51 13.03 2.43 -14.92
C GLU A 51 11.64 2.97 -14.58
N GLU A 52 10.62 2.14 -14.75
CA GLU A 52 9.22 2.49 -14.51
C GLU A 52 8.94 2.51 -13.00
N LEU A 53 9.44 1.51 -12.27
CA LEU A 53 9.43 1.54 -10.80
C LEU A 53 10.16 2.79 -10.28
N GLN A 54 11.35 3.08 -10.78
CA GLN A 54 12.13 4.25 -10.35
C GLN A 54 11.40 5.57 -10.62
N ALA A 55 10.65 5.65 -11.72
CA ALA A 55 9.82 6.81 -12.01
C ALA A 55 8.66 6.97 -11.00
N ILE A 56 7.98 5.88 -10.66
CA ILE A 56 6.91 5.87 -9.64
C ILE A 56 7.49 6.25 -8.27
N VAL A 57 8.59 5.63 -7.86
CA VAL A 57 9.28 5.88 -6.58
C VAL A 57 9.69 7.34 -6.47
N ARG A 58 10.36 7.90 -7.49
CA ARG A 58 10.77 9.30 -7.50
C ARG A 58 9.57 10.24 -7.33
N ASN A 59 8.52 10.04 -8.12
CA ASN A 59 7.32 10.88 -8.03
C ASN A 59 6.65 10.76 -6.65
N ALA A 60 6.61 9.57 -6.05
CA ALA A 60 6.06 9.36 -4.72
C ALA A 60 6.88 10.07 -3.62
N VAL A 61 8.21 10.01 -3.70
CA VAL A 61 9.12 10.72 -2.78
C VAL A 61 8.95 12.24 -2.90
N GLU A 62 8.79 12.76 -4.12
CA GLU A 62 8.66 14.21 -4.37
C GLU A 62 7.25 14.76 -4.09
N ALA A 63 6.23 13.91 -4.08
CA ALA A 63 4.84 14.33 -3.94
C ALA A 63 4.48 14.86 -2.55
N TYR A 64 5.29 14.56 -1.53
CA TYR A 64 5.03 14.99 -0.17
C TYR A 64 6.31 15.20 0.62
N SER A 65 6.25 16.02 1.67
CA SER A 65 7.38 16.27 2.57
C SER A 65 7.51 15.14 3.60
N TRP A 66 7.87 13.94 3.14
CA TRP A 66 8.07 12.77 3.99
C TRP A 66 9.17 13.03 5.03
N GLN A 67 8.94 12.63 6.28
CA GLN A 67 9.93 12.75 7.35
C GLN A 67 11.08 11.77 7.15
N TYR A 68 10.78 10.64 6.52
CA TYR A 68 11.75 9.59 6.23
C TYR A 68 11.41 8.91 4.90
N ASN A 69 12.45 8.64 4.12
CA ASN A 69 12.36 7.82 2.92
C ASN A 69 13.54 6.84 2.90
N TYR A 70 13.28 5.59 2.58
CA TYR A 70 14.29 4.55 2.41
C TYR A 70 14.03 3.80 1.12
N GLN A 71 14.97 3.90 0.18
CA GLN A 71 14.87 3.29 -1.15
C GLN A 71 15.77 2.07 -1.23
N TRP A 72 15.29 1.03 -1.91
CA TRP A 72 16.06 -0.16 -2.29
C TRP A 72 15.81 -0.50 -3.75
N SER A 73 16.46 -1.55 -4.26
CA SER A 73 16.39 -1.92 -5.68
C SER A 73 14.98 -2.20 -6.19
N HIS A 74 14.08 -2.65 -5.31
CA HIS A 74 12.72 -3.07 -5.66
C HIS A 74 11.65 -2.22 -4.97
N GLY A 75 11.96 -1.02 -4.49
CA GLY A 75 10.93 -0.21 -3.84
C GLY A 75 11.40 0.94 -2.98
N VAL A 76 10.44 1.52 -2.28
CA VAL A 76 10.64 2.59 -1.29
C VAL A 76 9.70 2.42 -0.11
N LEU A 77 10.19 2.80 1.06
CA LEU A 77 9.42 3.01 2.28
C LEU A 77 9.42 4.50 2.59
N LEU A 78 8.22 5.07 2.66
CA LEU A 78 7.96 6.46 3.00
C LEU A 78 7.30 6.50 4.36
N LYS A 79 7.72 7.40 5.23
CA LYS A 79 7.14 7.56 6.56
C LYS A 79 6.84 9.02 6.85
N TYR A 80 5.68 9.24 7.44
CA TYR A 80 5.27 10.50 8.02
C TYR A 80 4.45 10.21 9.27
N ASP A 81 4.92 10.74 10.41
CA ASP A 81 4.32 10.46 11.72
C ASP A 81 4.27 8.93 11.99
N SER A 82 3.13 8.40 12.41
CA SER A 82 2.92 6.95 12.62
C SER A 82 2.60 6.17 11.33
N VAL A 83 2.40 6.86 10.19
CA VAL A 83 2.02 6.24 8.91
C VAL A 83 3.25 5.83 8.10
N ARG A 84 3.20 4.61 7.55
CA ARG A 84 4.24 4.02 6.71
C ARG A 84 3.63 3.62 5.36
N ILE A 85 4.14 4.14 4.26
CA ILE A 85 3.72 3.79 2.90
C ILE A 85 4.86 3.05 2.21
N GLY A 86 4.61 1.82 1.76
CA GLY A 86 5.55 1.05 0.96
C GLY A 86 5.11 0.93 -0.48
N VAL A 87 6.05 1.13 -1.40
CA VAL A 87 5.90 0.79 -2.82
C VAL A 87 6.92 -0.29 -3.10
N THR A 88 6.46 -1.49 -3.44
CA THR A 88 7.33 -2.66 -3.61
C THR A 88 7.01 -3.38 -4.91
N GLN A 89 8.05 -3.71 -5.66
CA GLN A 89 7.95 -4.57 -6.82
C GLN A 89 8.23 -6.02 -6.40
N HIS A 90 7.37 -6.94 -6.85
CA HIS A 90 7.57 -8.38 -6.68
C HIS A 90 7.75 -9.05 -8.04
N GLY A 91 8.99 -9.37 -8.39
CA GLY A 91 9.32 -9.82 -9.75
C GLY A 91 8.98 -8.75 -10.79
N ASP A 92 8.77 -9.15 -12.04
CA ASP A 92 8.72 -8.19 -13.16
C ASP A 92 7.29 -7.78 -13.53
N ASN A 93 6.30 -8.18 -12.71
CA ASN A 93 4.89 -8.13 -13.08
C ASN A 93 3.95 -7.72 -11.95
N ILE A 94 4.46 -7.41 -10.76
CA ILE A 94 3.62 -7.03 -9.63
C ILE A 94 4.17 -5.74 -9.02
N LEU A 95 3.33 -4.72 -8.98
CA LEU A 95 3.54 -3.55 -8.13
C LEU A 95 2.59 -3.65 -6.94
N GLU A 96 3.14 -3.56 -5.74
CA GLU A 96 2.41 -3.47 -4.49
C GLU A 96 2.57 -2.08 -3.88
N ILE A 97 1.45 -1.45 -3.53
CA ILE A 97 1.42 -0.19 -2.78
C ILE A 97 0.64 -0.44 -1.51
N SER A 98 1.32 -0.33 -0.37
CA SER A 98 0.79 -0.70 0.94
C SER A 98 0.89 0.48 1.90
N GLY A 99 -0.17 0.74 2.65
CA GLY A 99 -0.17 1.71 3.75
C GLY A 99 -0.34 1.00 5.08
N ARG A 100 0.48 1.36 6.07
CA ARG A 100 0.45 0.82 7.43
C ARG A 100 0.36 1.93 8.47
N ILE A 101 -0.24 1.57 9.60
CA ILE A 101 -0.17 2.34 10.84
C ILE A 101 -0.06 1.40 12.03
N ASP A 102 0.72 1.80 13.01
CA ASP A 102 0.84 1.11 14.29
C ASP A 102 -0.29 1.58 15.20
N ILE A 103 -1.15 0.65 15.64
CA ILE A 103 -2.25 0.94 16.55
C ILE A 103 -1.70 1.44 17.88
N ALA A 104 -0.54 0.98 18.36
CA ALA A 104 0.00 1.47 19.63
C ALA A 104 0.44 2.94 19.57
N ASP A 105 0.72 3.47 18.37
CA ASP A 105 1.28 4.81 18.17
C ASP A 105 0.22 5.93 18.03
N LEU A 106 -1.11 5.66 18.01
CA LEU A 106 -2.09 6.76 18.09
C LEU A 106 -2.63 6.90 19.51
N GLU A 107 -2.44 8.10 20.06
CA GLU A 107 -2.80 8.39 21.44
C GLU A 107 -4.33 8.49 21.65
N ASP A 108 -5.12 8.71 20.58
CA ASP A 108 -6.57 8.97 20.64
C ASP A 108 -7.37 8.34 19.48
N TYR A 109 -7.52 7.01 19.46
CA TYR A 109 -8.41 6.30 18.51
C TYR A 109 -9.91 6.46 18.77
N SER A 110 -10.29 7.17 19.84
CA SER A 110 -11.69 7.22 20.31
C SER A 110 -12.69 7.79 19.30
N ASN A 111 -12.21 8.49 18.26
CA ASN A 111 -13.04 9.22 17.30
C ASN A 111 -12.91 8.79 15.82
N GLY A 112 -12.22 7.70 15.49
CA GLY A 112 -12.18 7.24 14.09
C GLY A 112 -11.33 6.01 13.81
N SER A 113 -11.56 5.40 12.64
CA SER A 113 -10.78 4.26 12.17
C SER A 113 -9.30 4.63 11.95
N PRO A 114 -8.34 3.82 12.43
CA PRO A 114 -6.90 3.98 12.18
C PRO A 114 -6.55 4.22 10.70
N MET A 115 -7.30 3.61 9.79
CA MET A 115 -7.06 3.70 8.35
C MET A 115 -7.38 5.07 7.77
N ARG A 116 -8.21 5.89 8.45
CA ARG A 116 -8.45 7.28 8.04
C ARG A 116 -7.18 8.13 8.10
N TYR A 117 -6.22 7.79 8.97
CA TYR A 117 -4.92 8.46 9.04
C TYR A 117 -3.97 8.01 7.92
N VAL A 118 -4.08 6.75 7.48
CA VAL A 118 -3.26 6.19 6.40
C VAL A 118 -3.71 6.71 5.04
N TRP A 119 -5.02 6.83 4.83
CA TRP A 119 -5.62 7.06 3.53
C TRP A 119 -5.06 8.28 2.77
N PRO A 120 -4.93 9.49 3.36
CA PRO A 120 -4.44 10.66 2.62
C PRO A 120 -3.05 10.49 2.00
N TYR A 121 -2.20 9.70 2.66
CA TYR A 121 -0.85 9.40 2.19
C TYR A 121 -0.84 8.26 1.17
N LEU A 122 -1.64 7.22 1.43
CA LEU A 122 -1.75 6.06 0.54
C LEU A 122 -2.39 6.45 -0.80
N SER A 123 -3.48 7.23 -0.77
CA SER A 123 -4.21 7.65 -1.96
C SER A 123 -3.34 8.50 -2.88
N LEU A 124 -2.47 9.35 -2.32
CA LEU A 124 -1.51 10.13 -3.07
C LEU A 124 -0.57 9.23 -3.88
N VAL A 125 -0.01 8.20 -3.25
CA VAL A 125 0.93 7.28 -3.90
C VAL A 125 0.24 6.37 -4.91
N VAL A 126 -0.99 5.93 -4.62
CA VAL A 126 -1.82 5.18 -5.57
C VAL A 126 -2.16 6.03 -6.80
N ASP A 127 -2.58 7.29 -6.61
CA ASP A 127 -2.90 8.21 -7.70
C ASP A 127 -1.67 8.47 -8.61
N ILE A 128 -0.47 8.58 -8.03
CA ILE A 128 0.78 8.69 -8.78
C ILE A 128 1.03 7.47 -9.66
N ALA A 129 0.81 6.27 -9.12
CA ALA A 129 0.96 5.03 -9.88
C ALA A 129 -0.08 4.92 -11.00
N LEU A 130 -1.35 5.24 -10.72
CA LEU A 130 -2.42 5.25 -11.73
C LEU A 130 -2.13 6.26 -12.85
N LYS A 131 -1.75 7.50 -12.51
CA LYS A 131 -1.35 8.52 -13.50
C LYS A 131 -0.10 8.13 -14.30
N PHE A 132 0.78 7.33 -13.72
CA PHE A 132 1.90 6.76 -14.44
C PHE A 132 1.42 5.73 -15.47
N PHE A 133 0.53 4.83 -15.06
CA PHE A 133 -0.08 3.85 -15.96
C PHE A 133 -0.92 4.50 -17.05
N ASP A 134 -1.62 5.60 -16.80
CA ASP A 134 -2.39 6.30 -17.85
C ASP A 134 -1.48 6.89 -18.96
N LYS A 135 -0.25 7.28 -18.62
CA LYS A 135 0.76 7.75 -19.59
C LYS A 135 1.29 6.61 -20.45
N PHE A 136 1.41 5.43 -19.86
CA PHE A 136 1.54 4.19 -20.58
C PHE A 136 0.17 3.86 -21.15
N SER A 137 -0.21 4.51 -22.26
CA SER A 137 -1.26 3.98 -23.14
C SER A 137 -0.83 2.57 -23.53
N MET A 138 -1.15 1.58 -22.69
CA MET A 138 -0.70 0.23 -22.87
C MET A 138 -1.42 -0.23 -24.13
N PRO A 139 -0.68 -0.63 -25.19
CA PRO A 139 -1.29 -1.06 -26.42
C PRO A 139 -1.83 -2.49 -26.23
N PHE A 140 -2.78 -2.67 -25.32
CA PHE A 140 -3.59 -3.87 -25.26
C PHE A 140 -4.97 -3.48 -25.77
N GLN A 141 -5.23 -3.98 -26.97
CA GLN A 141 -6.36 -3.65 -27.83
C GLN A 141 -7.70 -3.72 -27.11
N SER A 142 -8.54 -2.76 -27.51
CA SER A 142 -9.98 -2.69 -27.35
C SER A 142 -10.65 -4.07 -27.38
N THR A 143 -11.39 -4.39 -26.33
CA THR A 143 -12.70 -4.99 -26.52
C THR A 143 -13.70 -3.98 -26.02
N ASP A 144 -14.54 -3.53 -26.95
CA ASP A 144 -15.53 -2.49 -26.77
C ASP A 144 -16.39 -2.73 -25.53
N MET A 145 -16.45 -1.74 -24.63
CA MET A 145 -17.71 -1.30 -24.03
C MET A 145 -17.60 0.19 -23.67
N GLU A 146 -18.32 0.97 -24.46
CA GLU A 146 -18.91 2.28 -24.22
C GLU A 146 -18.26 3.21 -23.19
N SER A 147 -17.72 4.30 -23.75
CA SER A 147 -17.45 5.56 -23.08
C SER A 147 -18.68 6.09 -22.36
N ASN A 148 -18.57 6.31 -21.05
CA ASN A 148 -19.32 7.37 -20.38
C ASN A 148 -18.34 8.18 -19.52
N GLU A 149 -18.10 9.42 -19.95
CA GLU A 149 -17.37 10.44 -19.23
C GLU A 149 -18.06 10.73 -17.89
N HIS A 150 -17.51 10.28 -16.76
CA HIS A 150 -17.81 10.81 -15.41
C HIS A 150 -16.56 10.68 -14.51
N GLY A 151 -15.45 11.27 -14.97
CA GLY A 151 -14.10 11.09 -14.42
C GLY A 151 -13.75 11.84 -13.12
N ALA A 152 -14.73 12.27 -12.32
CA ALA A 152 -14.45 13.00 -11.07
C ALA A 152 -15.15 12.44 -9.82
N ASN A 153 -16.01 11.43 -9.93
CA ASN A 153 -16.83 10.96 -8.80
C ASN A 153 -16.65 9.46 -8.47
N SER A 154 -15.82 8.72 -9.20
CA SER A 154 -15.76 7.26 -9.06
C SER A 154 -14.77 6.76 -8.01
N ILE A 155 -13.65 7.46 -7.81
CA ILE A 155 -12.63 7.05 -6.83
C ILE A 155 -13.09 7.45 -5.44
N ASP A 156 -13.50 8.70 -5.23
CA ASP A 156 -13.98 9.17 -3.91
C ASP A 156 -15.21 8.39 -3.44
N ALA A 157 -16.15 8.06 -4.34
CA ALA A 157 -17.29 7.22 -4.00
C ALA A 157 -16.93 5.75 -3.77
N PHE A 158 -15.94 5.20 -4.50
CA PHE A 158 -15.40 3.88 -4.20
C PHE A 158 -14.71 3.87 -2.83
N VAL A 159 -14.02 4.94 -2.48
CA VAL A 159 -13.26 5.10 -1.25
C VAL A 159 -14.17 5.25 -0.05
N ASP A 160 -15.16 6.13 -0.10
CA ASP A 160 -16.14 6.28 0.99
C ASP A 160 -16.85 4.95 1.23
N ARG A 161 -17.21 4.24 0.15
CA ARG A 161 -17.90 2.97 0.22
C ARG A 161 -16.99 1.81 0.67
N PHE A 162 -15.73 1.79 0.26
CA PHE A 162 -14.76 0.80 0.70
C PHE A 162 -14.35 1.03 2.16
N LEU A 163 -14.12 2.28 2.55
CA LEU A 163 -13.77 2.67 3.92
C LEU A 163 -14.95 2.52 4.90
N ASP A 164 -16.20 2.63 4.44
CA ASP A 164 -17.37 2.38 5.29
C ASP A 164 -17.75 0.88 5.31
N GLU A 165 -17.91 0.23 4.15
CA GLU A 165 -18.43 -1.15 4.09
C GLU A 165 -17.38 -2.22 4.47
N THR A 166 -16.12 -2.07 4.04
CA THR A 166 -15.09 -3.10 4.29
C THR A 166 -14.49 -2.99 5.70
N LEU A 167 -14.64 -1.83 6.34
CA LEU A 167 -13.95 -1.50 7.58
C LEU A 167 -14.81 -1.77 8.83
N ASP A 168 -16.14 -1.67 8.70
CA ASP A 168 -17.09 -2.11 9.75
C ASP A 168 -17.08 -3.64 9.93
N GLU A 169 -16.92 -4.42 8.86
CA GLU A 169 -16.86 -5.89 8.93
C GLU A 169 -15.56 -6.42 9.56
N VAL A 170 -14.46 -5.69 9.47
CA VAL A 170 -13.16 -6.07 10.07
C VAL A 170 -13.11 -5.76 11.57
N LEU A 171 -13.90 -4.78 12.05
CA LEU A 171 -13.94 -4.37 13.45
C LEU A 171 -15.04 -5.07 14.28
N THR A 172 -15.94 -5.84 13.65
CA THR A 172 -17.04 -6.56 14.32
C THR A 172 -16.80 -8.07 14.51
N ARG A 173 -15.58 -8.56 14.27
CA ARG A 173 -15.15 -9.94 14.55
C ARG A 173 -14.08 -10.01 15.63
#